data_AF-B6AMH1-F1
#
_entry.id   AF-B6AMH1-F1
#
_cell.length_a   1.000
_cell.length_b   1.000
_cell.length_c   1.000
_cell.angle_alpha   90.00
_cell.angle_beta   90.00
_cell.angle_gamma   90.00
#
_symmetry.space_group_name_H-M   'P 1'
#
loop_
_entity.id
_entity.type
_entity.pdbx_description
1 polymer ?
#
loop_
_entity_poly.entity_id
_entity_poly.type
_entity_poly.pdbx_seq_one_letter_code
_entity_poly.pdbx_strand_id
1 'polypeptide(L)'
;MNTTPSGESNGILVLVRTPLDGTGTRLLRKILSNPQNSAVFLDPAIVWENLPEERVYRLDEKTVSWSEVYDLVRKSPKILTLA
;
A
#
# COMPACT_ATOMS: atom_id res chain seq x y z
N MET A 1 -12.82 -22.57 14.27
CA MET A 1 -13.21 -21.83 13.05
C MET A 1 -11.93 -21.23 12.48
N ASN A 2 -11.34 -21.87 11.46
CA ASN A 2 -10.16 -21.35 10.79
C ASN A 2 -10.61 -20.38 9.69
N THR A 3 -10.55 -19.09 9.95
CA THR A 3 -10.58 -18.09 8.87
C THR A 3 -9.15 -17.89 8.40
N THR A 4 -8.65 -18.84 7.60
CA THR A 4 -7.53 -18.53 6.70
C THR A 4 -8.02 -17.39 5.80
N PRO A 5 -7.32 -16.24 5.69
CA PRO A 5 -7.63 -15.28 4.65
C PRO A 5 -7.20 -15.92 3.31
N SER A 6 -8.08 -16.75 2.75
CA SER A 6 -8.03 -17.20 1.37
C SER A 6 -8.38 -16.01 0.50
N GLY A 7 -7.38 -15.22 0.16
CA GLY A 7 -7.51 -14.14 -0.80
C GLY A 7 -6.14 -13.91 -1.40
N GLU A 8 -5.80 -14.63 -2.46
CA GLU A 8 -4.85 -14.10 -3.44
C GLU A 8 -5.39 -12.73 -3.85
N SER A 9 -4.72 -11.67 -3.40
CA SER A 9 -5.13 -10.32 -3.77
C SER A 9 -4.74 -10.13 -5.23
N ASN A 10 -5.70 -10.23 -6.15
CA ASN A 10 -5.44 -9.98 -7.58
C ASN A 10 -5.06 -8.52 -7.91
N GLY A 11 -5.03 -7.65 -6.90
CA GLY A 11 -4.66 -6.25 -7.05
C GLY A 11 -3.15 -5.99 -7.02
N ILE A 12 -2.83 -4.73 -7.29
CA ILE A 12 -1.47 -4.21 -7.28
C ILE A 12 -1.19 -3.66 -5.88
N LEU A 13 -0.06 -4.08 -5.30
CA LEU A 13 0.52 -3.42 -4.15
C LEU A 13 1.46 -2.32 -4.63
N VAL A 14 1.22 -1.08 -4.21
CA VAL A 14 2.09 0.06 -4.51
C VAL A 14 2.99 0.34 -3.32
N LEU A 15 4.30 0.29 -3.51
CA LEU A 15 5.28 0.70 -2.51
C LEU A 15 5.70 2.15 -2.80
N VAL A 16 5.46 3.04 -1.84
CA VAL A 16 5.82 4.46 -1.93
C VAL A 16 7.06 4.69 -1.08
N ARG A 17 8.18 5.06 -1.73
CA ARG A 17 9.50 5.20 -1.10
C ARG A 17 9.90 6.63 -0.80
N THR A 18 9.32 7.60 -1.50
CA THR A 18 9.68 9.01 -1.45
C THR A 18 8.41 9.85 -1.46
N PRO A 19 8.49 11.12 -1.02
CA PRO A 19 7.38 12.05 -1.16
C PRO A 19 6.97 12.16 -2.64
N LEU A 20 5.68 11.93 -2.90
CA LEU A 20 5.14 12.05 -4.25
C LEU A 20 4.85 13.51 -4.57
N ASP A 21 5.16 13.92 -5.79
CA ASP A 21 4.71 15.19 -6.33
C ASP A 21 3.20 15.14 -6.68
N GLY A 22 2.65 16.24 -7.21
CA GLY A 22 1.25 16.30 -7.62
C GLY A 22 0.88 15.24 -8.66
N THR A 23 1.82 14.88 -9.54
CA THR A 23 1.63 13.85 -10.57
C THR A 23 1.58 12.45 -9.96
N GLY A 24 2.56 12.12 -9.11
CA GLY A 24 2.64 10.85 -8.40
C GLY A 24 1.44 10.62 -7.49
N THR A 25 0.99 11.66 -6.79
CA THR A 25 -0.22 11.60 -5.94
C THR A 25 -1.48 11.30 -6.77
N ARG A 26 -1.62 11.95 -7.93
CA ARG A 26 -2.77 11.72 -8.84
C ARG A 26 -2.74 10.32 -9.44
N LEU A 27 -1.56 9.82 -9.80
CA LEU A 27 -1.37 8.45 -10.28
C LEU A 27 -1.74 7.43 -9.19
N LEU A 28 -1.23 7.63 -7.97
CA LEU A 28 -1.53 6.76 -6.83
C LEU A 28 -3.04 6.72 -6.56
N ARG A 29 -3.72 7.86 -6.56
CA ARG A 29 -5.19 7.93 -6.42
C ARG A 29 -5.91 7.14 -7.51
N LYS A 30 -5.45 7.22 -8.77
CA LYS A 30 -6.02 6.47 -9.88
C LYS A 30 -5.77 4.95 -9.73
N ILE A 31 -4.64 4.54 -9.17
CA ILE A 31 -4.38 3.13 -8.89
C ILE A 31 -5.30 2.64 -7.76
N LEU A 32 -5.43 3.43 -6.68
CA LEU A 32 -6.26 3.09 -5.52
C LEU A 32 -7.78 3.21 -5.77
N SER A 33 -8.20 3.72 -6.93
CA SER A 33 -9.61 3.69 -7.33
C SER A 33 -10.09 2.26 -7.61
N ASN A 34 -9.18 1.32 -7.90
CA ASN A 34 -9.50 -0.11 -7.90
C ASN A 34 -9.45 -0.64 -6.46
N PRO A 35 -10.55 -1.23 -5.94
CA PRO A 35 -10.64 -1.70 -4.57
C PRO A 35 -9.72 -2.87 -4.21
N GLN A 36 -9.17 -3.57 -5.21
CA GLN A 36 -8.21 -4.65 -4.98
C GLN A 36 -6.80 -4.13 -4.74
N ASN A 37 -6.53 -2.87 -5.09
CA ASN A 37 -5.19 -2.28 -4.98
C ASN A 37 -4.98 -1.68 -3.58
N SER A 38 -3.73 -1.72 -3.14
CA SER A 38 -3.32 -1.16 -1.85
C SER A 38 -2.00 -0.42 -1.99
N ALA A 39 -1.71 0.46 -1.04
CA ALA A 39 -0.46 1.20 -1.01
C ALA A 39 0.22 1.06 0.35
N VAL A 40 1.54 0.94 0.36
CA VAL A 40 2.38 0.97 1.56
C VAL A 40 3.37 2.11 1.43
N PHE A 41 3.31 3.05 2.36
CA PHE A 41 4.30 4.10 2.53
C PHE A 41 5.42 3.57 3.42
N LEU A 42 6.62 3.46 2.84
CA LEU A 42 7.78 2.87 3.49
C LEU A 42 8.55 3.87 4.36
N ASP A 43 8.33 5.17 4.17
CA ASP A 43 8.91 6.21 5.02
C ASP A 43 7.78 6.93 5.76
N PRO A 44 7.80 6.94 7.11
CA PRO A 44 6.80 7.63 7.89
C PRO A 44 6.79 9.15 7.66
N ALA A 45 7.86 9.77 7.19
CA ALA A 45 7.91 11.20 6.93
C ALA A 45 7.12 11.64 5.68
N ILE A 46 6.70 10.71 4.84
CA ILE A 46 5.94 11.02 3.63
C ILE A 46 4.51 11.42 4.02
N VAL A 47 4.03 12.54 3.49
CA VAL A 47 2.64 13.02 3.69
C VAL A 47 1.73 12.43 2.60
N TRP A 48 0.53 11.94 2.97
CA TRP A 48 -0.39 11.26 2.04
C TRP A 48 -1.85 11.77 2.09
N GLU A 49 -2.04 13.07 2.29
CA GLU A 49 -3.37 13.67 2.42
C GLU A 49 -4.32 13.30 1.27
N ASN A 50 -5.60 13.07 1.60
CA ASN A 50 -6.69 12.78 0.67
C ASN A 50 -6.56 11.45 -0.10
N LEU A 51 -6.02 10.41 0.55
CA LEU A 51 -6.08 9.01 0.09
C LEU A 51 -7.06 8.19 0.94
N PRO A 52 -7.66 7.12 0.41
CA PRO A 52 -8.56 6.25 1.16
C PRO A 52 -7.80 5.49 2.26
N GLU A 53 -8.01 5.88 3.52
CA GLU A 53 -7.26 5.38 4.70
C GLU A 53 -7.28 3.86 4.85
N GLU A 54 -8.39 3.19 4.50
CA GLU A 54 -8.55 1.74 4.65
C GLU A 54 -7.59 0.89 3.79
N ARG A 55 -6.92 1.49 2.80
CA ARG A 55 -6.04 0.80 1.83
C ARG A 55 -4.62 1.34 1.81
N VAL A 56 -4.33 2.27 2.71
CA VAL A 56 -3.05 2.94 2.84
C VAL A 56 -2.41 2.48 4.13
N TYR A 57 -1.30 1.78 3.99
CA TYR A 57 -0.52 1.25 5.08
C TYR A 57 0.72 2.12 5.27
N ARG A 58 1.08 2.40 6.52
CA ARG A 58 2.32 3.09 6.85
C ARG A 58 3.23 2.15 7.59
N LEU A 59 4.45 2.04 7.10
CA LEU A 59 5.51 1.44 7.85
C LEU A 59 5.92 2.41 8.97
N ASP A 60 5.30 2.24 10.13
CA ASP A 60 5.79 2.76 11.39
C ASP A 60 5.43 1.74 12.48
N GLU A 61 6.12 1.77 13.61
CA GLU A 61 5.89 0.82 14.71
C GLU A 61 4.46 0.86 15.30
N LYS A 62 3.61 1.82 14.89
CA LYS A 62 2.27 2.05 15.42
C LYS A 62 1.14 1.60 14.49
N THR A 63 1.40 1.52 13.18
CA THR A 63 0.38 1.33 12.15
C THR A 63 0.52 -0.01 11.45
N VAL A 64 1.71 -0.32 10.91
CA VAL A 64 2.00 -1.60 10.25
C VAL A 64 3.46 -1.99 10.47
N SER A 65 3.66 -3.22 10.94
CA SER A 65 5.00 -3.79 11.16
C SER A 65 5.68 -4.24 9.87
N TRP A 66 7.01 -4.32 9.87
CA TRP A 66 7.77 -4.89 8.75
C TRP A 66 7.34 -6.31 8.38
N SER A 67 6.93 -7.13 9.35
CA SER A 67 6.37 -8.46 9.14
C SER A 67 5.09 -8.43 8.31
N GLU A 68 4.20 -7.47 8.56
CA GLU A 68 2.96 -7.31 7.80
C GLU A 68 3.23 -6.77 6.39
N VAL A 69 4.16 -5.81 6.25
CA VAL A 69 4.61 -5.34 4.93
C VAL A 69 5.20 -6.50 4.12
N TYR A 70 6.02 -7.34 4.75
CA TYR A 70 6.58 -8.53 4.12
C TYR A 70 5.49 -9.52 3.68
N ASP A 71 4.49 -9.78 4.53
CA ASP A 71 3.37 -10.64 4.18
C ASP A 71 2.52 -10.06 3.03
N LEU A 72 2.29 -8.74 3.01
CA LEU A 72 1.59 -8.06 1.92
C LEU A 72 2.36 -8.21 0.60
N VAL A 73 3.68 -7.95 0.63
CA VAL A 73 4.57 -8.13 -0.54
C VAL A 73 4.53 -9.58 -1.03
N ARG A 74 4.63 -10.55 -0.11
CA ARG A 74 4.62 -11.98 -0.44
C ARG A 74 3.30 -12.45 -1.05
N LYS A 75 2.17 -11.90 -0.60
CA LYS A 75 0.81 -12.25 -1.08
C LYS A 75 0.40 -11.48 -2.33
N SER A 76 1.15 -10.45 -2.71
CA SER A 76 0.80 -9.60 -3.84
C SER A 76 1.43 -10.12 -5.14
N PRO A 77 0.63 -10.53 -6.14
CA PRO A 77 1.12 -11.05 -7.40
C PRO A 77 1.77 -9.96 -8.27
N LYS A 78 1.45 -8.69 -8.02
CA LYS A 78 1.97 -7.53 -8.74
C LYS A 78 2.35 -6.43 -7.77
N ILE A 79 3.59 -5.96 -7.90
CA ILE A 79 4.15 -4.88 -7.08
C ILE A 79 4.60 -3.75 -8.00
N LEU A 80 4.14 -2.54 -7.71
CA LEU A 80 4.61 -1.32 -8.33
C LEU A 80 5.37 -0.52 -7.28
N THR A 81 6.50 0.09 -7.65
CA THR A 81 7.20 1.03 -6.77
C THR A 81 7.09 2.43 -7.34
N LEU A 82 6.72 3.39 -6.49
CA LEU A 82 6.79 4.82 -6.79
C LEU A 82 7.93 5.43 -5.98
N ALA A 83 8.81 6.15 -6.67
CA ALA A 83 10.02 6.78 -6.16
C ALA A 83 10.18 8.19 -6.75
#